data_AF-A0A8K9Y4W7-F1
#
_entry.id   AF-A0A8K9Y4W7-F1
#
_cell.length_a   1.000
_cell.length_b   1.000
_cell.length_c   1.000
_cell.angle_alpha   90.00
_cell.angle_beta   90.00
_cell.angle_gamma   90.00
#
_symmetry.space_group_name_H-M   'P 1'
#
loop_
_entity.id
_entity.type
_entity.pdbx_description
1 polymer ?
#
loop_
_entity_poly.entity_id
_entity_poly.type
_entity_poly.pdbx_seq_one_letter_code
_entity_poly.pdbx_strand_id
1 'polypeptide(L)'
;MTGEFLIAKRHAFFCACVYDLCPGPSSSCMTTKELQQHWGAVKHRLKPVKLLFEIPSARTIAQHLSKYVVYQIVLIRSGSYDSKRVSVERRYSDFVHLHQQLLEDFSEELEEVILPRKLLTGNFNPETIWERRLALRDYLAQLYAVHCVRHSHHFLDFFTEPEQRRAHGLLRAGQFGPAVALLETVLELQEKMGGWQSPVLLVPTLCALTVCQRDLEEPESAFTMGQRALPTVRRYGLKRYRGPLLEMMVDLGYQLGRPVAQLQEELVQVRDAERGLLSFRSLKELVVQEFT
;
A
#
# COMPACT_ATOMS: atom_id res chain seq x y z
N MET A 1 60.16 40.99 5.09
CA MET A 1 59.81 39.61 4.71
C MET A 1 58.44 39.33 5.33
N THR A 2 57.35 39.85 4.74
CA THR A 2 56.49 39.17 3.72
C THR A 2 55.84 37.91 4.31
N GLY A 3 54.53 37.70 4.39
CA GLY A 3 53.32 38.36 3.88
C GLY A 3 52.09 37.66 4.49
N GLU A 4 50.97 38.37 4.67
CA GLU A 4 49.72 38.22 3.88
C GLU A 4 48.75 37.14 4.42
N PHE A 5 47.70 37.53 5.12
CA PHE A 5 46.36 37.92 4.64
C PHE A 5 45.43 36.73 4.30
N LEU A 6 44.50 36.53 5.23
CA LEU A 6 43.35 35.63 5.16
C LEU A 6 42.27 36.27 4.29
N ILE A 7 41.99 35.75 3.09
CA ILE A 7 40.73 36.02 2.36
C ILE A 7 40.28 34.73 1.65
N ALA A 8 39.17 34.17 2.14
CA ALA A 8 38.40 33.17 1.43
C ALA A 8 37.68 33.83 0.25
N LYS A 9 37.97 33.37 -0.98
CA LYS A 9 37.13 33.62 -2.16
C LYS A 9 36.79 32.28 -2.82
N ARG A 10 35.51 31.93 -2.74
CA ARG A 10 34.81 31.10 -3.73
C ARG A 10 35.03 31.72 -5.11
N HIS A 11 35.42 30.93 -6.11
CA HIS A 11 34.86 31.02 -7.46
C HIS A 11 35.27 29.81 -8.31
N ALA A 12 34.24 29.19 -8.91
CA ALA A 12 34.17 28.47 -10.18
C ALA A 12 35.22 27.40 -10.53
N PHE A 13 34.74 26.19 -10.88
CA PHE A 13 35.08 25.63 -12.19
C PHE A 13 33.86 24.93 -12.80
N PHE A 14 33.32 25.60 -13.82
CA PHE A 14 32.59 25.02 -14.94
C PHE A 14 33.57 24.05 -15.64
N CYS A 15 33.21 22.78 -15.79
CA CYS A 15 33.93 21.90 -16.72
C CYS A 15 32.91 21.22 -17.62
N ALA A 16 32.84 21.75 -18.83
CA ALA A 16 32.30 21.07 -19.99
C ALA A 16 33.22 19.87 -20.32
N CYS A 17 32.64 18.68 -20.48
CA CYS A 17 33.24 17.62 -21.27
C CYS A 17 32.23 17.23 -22.35
N VAL A 18 32.47 17.77 -23.54
CA VAL A 18 31.97 17.23 -24.81
C VAL A 18 33.07 16.29 -25.33
N TYR A 19 32.63 15.12 -25.82
CA TYR A 19 33.37 14.03 -26.47
C TYR A 19 34.07 13.01 -25.55
N ASP A 20 33.40 11.87 -25.37
CA ASP A 20 33.94 10.60 -25.87
C ASP A 20 32.79 9.59 -26.09
N LEU A 21 32.34 9.51 -27.34
CA LEU A 21 31.61 8.37 -27.87
C LEU A 21 32.60 7.21 -28.00
N CYS A 22 32.86 6.48 -26.90
CA CYS A 22 33.47 5.16 -27.02
C CYS A 22 32.38 4.19 -27.50
N PRO A 23 32.54 3.52 -28.65
CA PRO A 23 31.66 2.42 -29.00
C PRO A 23 31.91 1.30 -27.98
N GLY A 24 30.91 1.01 -27.15
CA GLY A 24 30.93 -0.19 -26.32
C GLY A 24 31.13 -1.42 -27.23
N PRO A 25 31.88 -2.44 -26.78
CA PRO A 25 32.16 -3.61 -27.60
C PRO A 25 30.84 -4.23 -28.06
N SER A 26 30.71 -4.43 -29.38
CA SER A 26 29.60 -5.16 -29.99
C SER A 26 29.39 -6.48 -29.26
N SER A 27 28.14 -6.79 -28.89
CA SER A 27 27.74 -7.98 -28.12
C SER A 27 28.15 -9.34 -28.70
N SER A 28 28.79 -9.35 -29.87
CA SER A 28 29.19 -10.53 -30.63
C SER A 28 30.58 -11.09 -30.26
N CYS A 29 31.31 -10.52 -29.29
CA CYS A 29 32.64 -11.02 -28.89
C CYS A 29 32.85 -11.32 -27.39
N MET A 30 31.80 -11.34 -26.58
CA MET A 30 31.95 -11.60 -25.15
C MET A 30 32.01 -13.09 -24.83
N THR A 31 32.92 -13.48 -23.94
CA THR A 31 32.93 -14.82 -23.36
C THR A 31 31.72 -15.02 -22.44
N THR A 32 31.33 -16.27 -22.18
CA THR A 32 30.22 -16.59 -21.25
C THR A 32 30.45 -16.04 -19.84
N LYS A 33 31.70 -15.94 -19.41
CA LYS A 33 32.09 -15.36 -18.11
C LYS A 33 31.93 -13.85 -18.09
N GLU A 34 32.34 -13.16 -19.15
CA GLU A 34 32.16 -11.72 -19.29
C GLU A 34 30.68 -11.35 -19.46
N LEU A 35 29.90 -12.18 -20.17
CA LEU A 35 28.44 -12.08 -20.18
C LEU A 35 27.90 -12.22 -18.75
N GLN A 36 28.21 -13.28 -18.02
CA GLN A 36 27.72 -13.43 -16.64
C GLN A 36 28.11 -12.25 -15.73
N GLN A 37 29.32 -11.71 -15.88
CA GLN A 37 29.77 -10.53 -15.15
C GLN A 37 29.06 -9.24 -15.60
N HIS A 38 28.82 -9.08 -16.91
CA HIS A 38 28.09 -7.95 -17.48
C HIS A 38 26.61 -8.00 -17.05
N TRP A 39 25.96 -9.15 -17.18
CA TRP A 39 24.61 -9.40 -16.67
C TRP A 39 24.56 -9.27 -15.13
N GLY A 40 25.61 -9.65 -14.41
CA GLY A 40 25.76 -9.41 -12.98
C GLY A 40 25.84 -7.91 -12.63
N ALA A 41 26.65 -7.15 -13.36
CA ALA A 41 26.82 -5.70 -13.20
C ALA A 41 25.55 -4.92 -13.63
N VAL A 42 24.86 -5.38 -14.67
CA VAL A 42 23.58 -4.84 -15.15
C VAL A 42 22.45 -5.19 -14.17
N LYS A 43 22.44 -6.40 -13.59
CA LYS A 43 21.52 -6.76 -12.48
C LYS A 43 21.82 -5.98 -11.21
N HIS A 44 23.07 -5.63 -10.91
CA HIS A 44 23.36 -4.72 -9.80
C HIS A 44 22.88 -3.27 -10.05
N ARG A 45 22.60 -2.91 -11.31
CA ARG A 45 21.84 -1.69 -11.67
C ARG A 45 20.32 -1.91 -11.70
N LEU A 46 19.78 -2.92 -11.00
CA LEU A 46 18.34 -3.07 -10.78
C LEU A 46 17.80 -1.76 -10.20
N LYS A 47 16.95 -1.08 -10.97
CA LYS A 47 16.26 0.13 -10.51
C LYS A 47 15.55 -0.21 -9.19
N PRO A 48 15.70 0.62 -8.13
CA PRO A 48 14.97 0.37 -6.90
C PRO A 48 13.48 0.28 -7.21
N VAL A 49 12.77 -0.66 -6.56
CA VAL A 49 11.33 -0.79 -6.75
C VAL A 49 10.68 0.53 -6.33
N LYS A 50 10.00 1.18 -7.27
CA LYS A 50 9.30 2.45 -7.06
C LYS A 50 7.81 2.24 -7.27
N LEU A 51 7.00 2.78 -6.38
CA LEU A 51 5.57 2.88 -6.61
C LEU A 51 5.29 4.10 -7.48
N LEU A 52 4.49 3.91 -8.51
CA LEU A 52 4.04 4.93 -9.44
C LEU A 52 2.51 5.03 -9.39
N PHE A 53 2.02 6.23 -9.62
CA PHE A 53 0.59 6.52 -9.68
C PHE A 53 0.24 6.91 -11.11
N GLU A 54 -0.81 6.30 -11.63
CA GLU A 54 -1.45 6.73 -12.86
C GLU A 54 -2.90 7.09 -12.58
N ILE A 55 -3.43 8.05 -13.32
CA ILE A 55 -4.87 8.33 -13.29
C ILE A 55 -5.36 8.20 -14.73
N PRO A 56 -5.59 6.99 -15.26
CA PRO A 56 -5.84 6.79 -16.70
C PRO A 56 -7.20 7.35 -17.15
N SER A 57 -8.17 7.40 -16.26
CA SER A 57 -9.55 7.77 -16.61
C SER A 57 -10.18 8.63 -15.51
N ALA A 58 -11.21 9.38 -15.93
CA ALA A 58 -12.11 10.09 -15.04
C ALA A 58 -13.52 9.99 -15.60
N ARG A 59 -14.52 9.91 -14.71
CA ARG A 59 -15.93 9.80 -15.09
C ARG A 59 -16.78 10.76 -14.29
N THR A 60 -17.80 11.33 -14.94
CA THR A 60 -18.77 12.17 -14.26
C THR A 60 -19.89 11.31 -13.71
N ILE A 61 -20.08 11.34 -12.39
CA ILE A 61 -21.25 10.80 -11.72
C ILE A 61 -22.32 11.88 -11.67
N ALA A 62 -23.52 11.53 -12.12
CA ALA A 62 -24.72 12.33 -11.94
C ALA A 62 -25.76 11.48 -11.20
N GLN A 63 -26.09 11.89 -10.00
CA GLN A 63 -27.19 11.38 -9.19
C GLN A 63 -28.25 12.48 -9.04
N HIS A 64 -29.46 12.13 -8.59
CA HIS A 64 -30.61 13.05 -8.57
C HIS A 64 -30.34 14.43 -7.96
N LEU A 65 -29.43 14.54 -6.98
CA LEU A 65 -29.10 15.80 -6.29
C LEU A 65 -27.59 16.15 -6.33
N SER A 66 -26.77 15.36 -7.01
CA SER A 66 -25.32 15.59 -7.01
C SER A 66 -24.67 15.26 -8.35
N LYS A 67 -23.73 16.10 -8.77
CA LYS A 67 -22.90 15.86 -9.95
C LYS A 67 -21.44 16.09 -9.59
N TYR A 68 -20.59 15.09 -9.80
CA TYR A 68 -19.18 15.16 -9.43
C TYR A 68 -18.31 14.31 -10.36
N VAL A 69 -17.02 14.61 -10.41
CA VAL A 69 -16.02 13.86 -11.18
C VAL A 69 -15.28 12.92 -10.24
N VAL A 70 -15.15 11.67 -10.67
CA VAL A 70 -14.38 10.62 -10.01
C VAL A 70 -13.17 10.27 -10.87
N TYR A 71 -12.02 10.16 -10.24
CA TYR A 71 -10.74 9.83 -10.85
C TYR A 71 -10.37 8.39 -10.48
N GLN A 72 -10.09 7.56 -11.48
CA GLN A 72 -9.57 6.21 -11.24
C GLN A 72 -8.06 6.30 -11.06
N ILE A 73 -7.55 5.96 -9.88
CA ILE A 73 -6.12 5.97 -9.56
C ILE A 73 -5.61 4.54 -9.62
N VAL A 74 -4.55 4.29 -10.38
CA VAL A 74 -3.90 2.99 -10.56
C VAL A 74 -2.52 3.03 -9.91
N LEU A 75 -2.19 2.00 -9.12
CA LEU A 75 -0.91 1.88 -8.45
C LEU A 75 -0.06 0.82 -9.15
N ILE A 76 1.15 1.22 -9.57
CA ILE A 76 2.07 0.40 -10.35
C ILE A 76 3.40 0.28 -9.63
N ARG A 77 3.91 -0.94 -9.44
CA ARG A 77 5.28 -1.19 -9.00
C ARG A 77 6.21 -1.23 -10.21
N SER A 78 7.10 -0.26 -10.31
CA SER A 78 8.18 -0.24 -11.30
C SER A 78 9.44 -0.87 -10.73
N GLY A 79 10.23 -1.56 -11.56
CA GLY A 79 11.49 -2.20 -11.15
C GLY A 79 11.34 -3.66 -10.67
N SER A 80 10.11 -4.18 -10.63
CA SER A 80 9.78 -5.58 -10.41
C SER A 80 8.65 -6.00 -11.35
N TYR A 81 8.40 -7.30 -11.50
CA TYR A 81 7.19 -7.77 -12.16
C TYR A 81 5.97 -7.38 -11.30
N ASP A 82 5.07 -6.59 -11.87
CA ASP A 82 3.80 -6.19 -11.25
C ASP A 82 2.68 -6.98 -11.91
N SER A 83 2.35 -8.14 -11.33
CA SER A 83 1.36 -9.07 -11.88
C SER A 83 -0.08 -8.62 -11.66
N LYS A 84 -0.32 -7.73 -10.68
CA LYS A 84 -1.66 -7.40 -10.22
C LYS A 84 -1.89 -5.90 -10.33
N ARG A 85 -2.66 -5.51 -11.35
CA ARG A 85 -3.12 -4.13 -11.47
C ARG A 85 -4.19 -3.86 -10.41
N VAL A 86 -3.98 -2.84 -9.58
CA VAL A 86 -4.94 -2.41 -8.57
C VAL A 86 -5.29 -0.94 -8.76
N SER A 87 -6.56 -0.61 -8.54
CA SER A 87 -7.05 0.76 -8.69
C SER A 87 -8.12 1.11 -7.68
N VAL A 88 -8.17 2.39 -7.32
CA VAL A 88 -9.20 2.98 -6.47
C VAL A 88 -9.84 4.18 -7.16
N GLU A 89 -10.97 4.63 -6.65
CA GLU A 89 -11.69 5.77 -7.19
C GLU A 89 -11.82 6.88 -6.15
N ARG A 90 -11.39 8.09 -6.50
CA ARG A 90 -11.46 9.26 -5.61
C ARG A 90 -11.99 10.48 -6.33
N ARG A 91 -12.75 11.32 -5.65
CA ARG A 91 -13.16 12.64 -6.14
C ARG A 91 -12.15 13.69 -5.69
N TYR A 92 -12.14 14.84 -6.35
CA TYR A 92 -11.21 15.94 -6.01
C TYR A 92 -11.26 16.35 -4.53
N SER A 93 -12.45 16.38 -3.91
CA SER A 93 -12.57 16.72 -2.48
C SER A 93 -11.90 15.73 -1.54
N ASP A 94 -11.70 14.48 -1.95
CA ASP A 94 -10.98 13.50 -1.13
C ASP A 94 -9.49 13.84 -1.11
N PHE A 95 -8.93 14.34 -2.21
CA PHE A 95 -7.56 14.86 -2.26
C PHE A 95 -7.40 16.14 -1.43
N VAL A 96 -8.42 17.00 -1.41
CA VAL A 96 -8.43 18.19 -0.54
C VAL A 96 -8.37 17.78 0.92
N HIS A 97 -9.18 16.79 1.31
CA HIS A 97 -9.20 16.29 2.69
C HIS A 97 -7.85 15.68 3.08
N LEU A 98 -7.29 14.81 2.23
CA LEU A 98 -5.94 14.27 2.44
C LEU A 98 -4.90 15.38 2.62
N HIS A 99 -4.91 16.39 1.74
CA HIS A 99 -3.92 17.47 1.83
C HIS A 99 -4.03 18.25 3.14
N GLN A 100 -5.25 18.48 3.63
CA GLN A 100 -5.49 19.15 4.91
C GLN A 100 -4.93 18.33 6.08
N GLN A 101 -5.26 17.04 6.15
CA GLN A 101 -4.73 16.13 7.19
C GLN A 101 -3.20 16.06 7.16
N LEU A 102 -2.61 16.04 5.97
CA LEU A 102 -1.15 16.02 5.83
C LEU A 102 -0.50 17.34 6.25
N LEU A 103 -1.14 18.50 6.04
CA LEU A 103 -0.60 19.78 6.49
C LEU A 103 -0.69 19.94 8.01
N GLU A 104 -1.64 19.28 8.68
CA GLU A 104 -1.71 19.27 10.16
C GLU A 104 -0.46 18.62 10.77
N ASP A 105 0.06 17.56 10.14
CA ASP A 105 1.18 16.77 10.68
C ASP A 105 2.54 17.08 10.02
N PHE A 106 2.57 17.54 8.76
CA PHE A 106 3.77 17.64 7.91
C PHE A 106 3.85 18.95 7.12
N SER A 107 3.41 20.07 7.72
CA SER A 107 3.37 21.38 7.04
C SER A 107 4.72 21.83 6.47
N GLU A 108 5.81 21.64 7.23
CA GLU A 108 7.16 22.04 6.82
C GLU A 108 7.66 21.20 5.63
N GLU A 109 7.45 19.88 5.67
CA GLU A 109 7.90 18.98 4.61
C GLU A 109 7.09 19.10 3.32
N LEU A 110 5.92 19.74 3.38
CA LEU A 110 5.01 19.92 2.26
C LEU A 110 5.00 21.33 1.68
N GLU A 111 5.92 22.22 2.09
CA GLU A 111 5.98 23.61 1.61
C GLU A 111 6.04 23.70 0.07
N GLU A 112 6.75 22.78 -0.58
CA GLU A 112 6.89 22.74 -2.05
C GLU A 112 5.80 21.93 -2.76
N VAL A 113 4.96 21.20 -2.03
CA VAL A 113 3.94 20.29 -2.62
C VAL A 113 2.61 21.00 -2.78
N ILE A 114 2.22 21.25 -4.03
CA ILE A 114 1.05 22.07 -4.35
C ILE A 114 -0.12 21.18 -4.81
N LEU A 115 -1.22 21.19 -4.04
CA LEU A 115 -2.47 20.59 -4.50
C LEU A 115 -3.08 21.41 -5.65
N PRO A 116 -3.57 20.78 -6.74
CA PRO A 116 -4.25 21.49 -7.83
C PRO A 116 -5.44 22.29 -7.30
N ARG A 117 -5.59 23.55 -7.73
CA ARG A 117 -6.60 24.47 -7.18
C ARG A 117 -8.03 24.01 -7.48
N LYS A 118 -8.95 24.34 -6.57
CA LYS A 118 -10.39 24.14 -6.76
C LYS A 118 -10.88 25.07 -7.87
N LEU A 119 -11.70 24.54 -8.76
CA LEU A 119 -12.33 25.34 -9.82
C LEU A 119 -13.75 25.71 -9.40
N LEU A 120 -14.11 26.97 -9.61
CA LEU A 120 -15.44 27.51 -9.29
C LEU A 120 -16.44 27.25 -10.41
N THR A 121 -15.98 27.16 -11.66
CA THR A 121 -16.78 26.87 -12.85
C THR A 121 -16.01 25.94 -13.80
N GLY A 122 -16.69 25.33 -14.78
CA GLY A 122 -16.04 24.53 -15.82
C GLY A 122 -15.47 23.18 -15.38
N ASN A 123 -15.75 22.72 -14.15
CA ASN A 123 -15.22 21.47 -13.61
C ASN A 123 -15.64 20.20 -14.37
N PHE A 124 -16.63 20.29 -15.26
CA PHE A 124 -17.09 19.20 -16.14
C PHE A 124 -16.58 19.34 -17.58
N ASN A 125 -15.80 20.37 -17.91
CA ASN A 125 -15.16 20.48 -19.22
C ASN A 125 -14.13 19.33 -19.37
N PRO A 126 -14.17 18.55 -20.47
CA PRO A 126 -13.22 17.48 -20.73
C PRO A 126 -11.74 17.90 -20.64
N GLU A 127 -11.37 19.07 -21.16
CA GLU A 127 -10.00 19.59 -21.10
C GLU A 127 -9.57 19.84 -19.65
N THR A 128 -10.44 20.50 -18.89
CA THR A 128 -10.24 20.75 -17.45
C THR A 128 -10.13 19.45 -16.65
N ILE A 129 -10.95 18.44 -16.95
CA ILE A 129 -10.86 17.13 -16.31
C ILE A 129 -9.51 16.47 -16.64
N TRP A 130 -9.06 16.57 -17.89
CA TRP A 130 -7.79 16.01 -18.33
C TRP A 130 -6.58 16.69 -17.69
N GLU A 131 -6.55 18.03 -17.64
CA GLU A 131 -5.48 18.79 -16.97
C GLU A 131 -5.42 18.46 -15.48
N ARG A 132 -6.59 18.45 -14.81
CA ARG A 132 -6.66 18.10 -13.38
C ARG A 132 -6.19 16.67 -13.12
N ARG A 133 -6.48 15.73 -14.02
CA ARG A 133 -6.02 14.34 -13.93
C ARG A 133 -4.49 14.25 -13.95
N LEU A 134 -3.82 15.01 -14.82
CA LEU A 134 -2.35 15.08 -14.84
C LEU A 134 -1.81 15.73 -13.56
N ALA A 135 -2.41 16.84 -13.14
CA ALA A 135 -1.97 17.55 -11.94
C ALA A 135 -2.14 16.72 -10.66
N LEU A 136 -3.23 15.95 -10.53
CA LEU A 136 -3.45 15.03 -9.40
C LEU A 136 -2.48 13.83 -9.42
N ARG A 137 -2.12 13.33 -10.60
CA ARG A 137 -1.08 12.30 -10.75
C ARG A 137 0.26 12.83 -10.23
N ASP A 138 0.64 14.02 -10.66
CA ASP A 138 1.92 14.63 -10.28
C ASP A 138 1.94 14.97 -8.78
N TYR A 139 0.81 15.43 -8.24
CA TYR A 139 0.63 15.63 -6.80
C TYR A 139 0.86 14.35 -5.98
N LEU A 140 0.27 13.20 -6.36
CA LEU A 140 0.52 11.94 -5.66
C LEU A 140 1.98 11.50 -5.75
N ALA A 141 2.64 11.73 -6.89
CA ALA A 141 4.06 11.45 -7.05
C ALA A 141 4.93 12.32 -6.14
N GLN A 142 4.59 13.61 -5.99
CA GLN A 142 5.26 14.53 -5.06
C GLN A 142 5.07 14.08 -3.60
N LEU A 143 3.84 13.78 -3.19
CA LEU A 143 3.56 13.27 -1.84
C LEU A 143 4.37 12.00 -1.52
N TYR A 144 4.42 11.05 -2.45
CA TYR A 144 5.13 9.79 -2.25
C TYR A 144 6.66 9.95 -2.23
N ALA A 145 7.19 11.03 -2.79
CA ALA A 145 8.61 11.37 -2.71
C ALA A 145 9.00 11.86 -1.29
N VAL A 146 8.05 12.40 -0.54
CA VAL A 146 8.26 12.85 0.84
C VAL A 146 8.19 11.66 1.81
N HIS A 147 9.29 11.41 2.53
CA HIS A 147 9.46 10.17 3.30
C HIS A 147 8.45 9.99 4.44
N CYS A 148 8.19 11.02 5.25
CA CYS A 148 7.24 10.97 6.36
C CYS A 148 5.82 10.76 5.87
N VAL A 149 5.41 11.53 4.84
CA VAL A 149 4.10 11.42 4.18
C VAL A 149 3.87 10.03 3.61
N ARG A 150 4.83 9.48 2.87
CA ARG A 150 4.74 8.13 2.27
C ARG A 150 4.43 7.04 3.30
N HIS A 151 4.92 7.18 4.53
CA HIS A 151 4.72 6.21 5.61
C HIS A 151 3.65 6.63 6.62
N SER A 152 2.99 7.76 6.39
CA SER A 152 1.90 8.24 7.23
C SER A 152 0.65 7.38 7.04
N HIS A 153 -0.15 7.29 8.09
CA HIS A 153 -1.46 6.64 8.00
C HIS A 153 -2.39 7.42 7.06
N HIS A 154 -2.39 8.76 7.09
CA HIS A 154 -3.17 9.61 6.17
C HIS A 154 -3.00 9.22 4.70
N PHE A 155 -1.75 9.02 4.25
CA PHE A 155 -1.48 8.64 2.87
C PHE A 155 -2.00 7.23 2.56
N LEU A 156 -1.81 6.26 3.46
CA LEU A 156 -2.32 4.90 3.27
C LEU A 156 -3.86 4.87 3.26
N ASP A 157 -4.49 5.53 4.24
CA ASP A 157 -5.94 5.58 4.45
C ASP A 157 -6.65 6.23 3.28
N PHE A 158 -6.03 7.24 2.64
CA PHE A 158 -6.54 7.79 1.39
C PHE A 158 -6.78 6.71 0.34
N PHE A 159 -5.98 5.65 0.27
CA PHE A 159 -6.15 4.57 -0.69
C PHE A 159 -6.97 3.38 -0.15
N THR A 160 -7.03 3.15 1.16
CA THR A 160 -7.57 1.91 1.71
C THR A 160 -8.83 2.09 2.54
N GLU A 161 -9.00 3.22 3.22
CA GLU A 161 -10.05 3.37 4.23
C GLU A 161 -11.47 3.34 3.63
N PRO A 162 -11.78 4.04 2.51
CA PRO A 162 -13.10 3.94 1.89
C PRO A 162 -13.46 2.50 1.46
N GLU A 163 -12.49 1.76 0.92
CA GLU A 163 -12.62 0.37 0.51
C GLU A 163 -12.82 -0.54 1.73
N GLN A 164 -12.06 -0.34 2.80
CA GLN A 164 -12.21 -1.06 4.07
C GLN A 164 -13.59 -0.84 4.69
N ARG A 165 -14.02 0.42 4.83
CA ARG A 165 -15.36 0.75 5.38
C ARG A 165 -16.47 0.07 4.57
N ARG A 166 -16.36 0.06 3.23
CA ARG A 166 -17.33 -0.61 2.36
C ARG A 166 -17.27 -2.13 2.51
N ALA A 167 -16.08 -2.72 2.55
CA ALA A 167 -15.89 -4.15 2.70
C ALA A 167 -16.44 -4.65 4.04
N HIS A 168 -16.15 -3.97 5.15
CA HIS A 168 -16.67 -4.29 6.46
C HIS A 168 -18.19 -4.05 6.56
N GLY A 169 -18.73 -3.07 5.84
CA GLY A 169 -20.18 -2.91 5.68
C GLY A 169 -20.84 -4.11 4.99
N LEU A 170 -20.24 -4.62 3.91
CA LEU A 170 -20.72 -5.82 3.21
C LEU A 170 -20.59 -7.08 4.07
N LEU A 171 -19.47 -7.23 4.78
CA LEU A 171 -19.24 -8.32 5.73
C LEU A 171 -20.32 -8.34 6.81
N ARG A 172 -20.63 -7.19 7.42
CA ARG A 172 -21.72 -7.05 8.40
C ARG A 172 -23.09 -7.38 7.82
N ALA A 173 -23.31 -7.07 6.54
CA ALA A 173 -24.53 -7.42 5.82
C ALA A 173 -24.57 -8.89 5.34
N GLY A 174 -23.57 -9.71 5.68
CA GLY A 174 -23.46 -11.11 5.24
C GLY A 174 -23.10 -11.30 3.76
N GLN A 175 -22.73 -10.22 3.05
CA GLN A 175 -22.35 -10.25 1.64
C GLN A 175 -20.85 -10.55 1.50
N PHE A 176 -20.44 -11.77 1.84
CA PHE A 176 -19.03 -12.14 1.94
C PHE A 176 -18.30 -12.13 0.58
N GLY A 177 -18.91 -12.56 -0.51
CA GLY A 177 -18.29 -12.55 -1.84
C GLY A 177 -17.83 -11.14 -2.28
N PRO A 178 -18.75 -10.16 -2.32
CA PRO A 178 -18.38 -8.76 -2.58
C PRO A 178 -17.38 -8.18 -1.56
N ALA A 179 -17.46 -8.58 -0.29
CA ALA A 179 -16.51 -8.15 0.74
C ALA A 179 -15.09 -8.66 0.45
N VAL A 180 -14.94 -9.94 0.07
CA VAL A 180 -13.64 -10.53 -0.32
C VAL A 180 -13.01 -9.76 -1.46
N ALA A 181 -13.76 -9.47 -2.53
CA ALA A 181 -13.22 -8.74 -3.69
C ALA A 181 -12.64 -7.36 -3.31
N LEU A 182 -13.30 -6.64 -2.40
CA LEU A 182 -12.79 -5.38 -1.88
C LEU A 182 -11.59 -5.57 -0.95
N LEU A 183 -11.64 -6.55 -0.04
CA LEU A 183 -10.53 -6.82 0.88
C LEU A 183 -9.26 -7.29 0.14
N GLU A 184 -9.39 -8.04 -0.95
CA GLU A 184 -8.26 -8.41 -1.81
C GLU A 184 -7.67 -7.18 -2.51
N THR A 185 -8.52 -6.25 -2.95
CA THR A 185 -8.09 -4.95 -3.48
C THR A 185 -7.31 -4.19 -2.41
N VAL A 186 -7.81 -4.12 -1.18
CA VAL A 186 -7.12 -3.45 -0.07
C VAL A 186 -5.80 -4.14 0.27
N LEU A 187 -5.77 -5.46 0.31
CA LEU A 187 -4.56 -6.21 0.62
C LEU A 187 -3.47 -5.91 -0.43
N GLU A 188 -3.82 -5.90 -1.71
CA GLU A 188 -2.89 -5.56 -2.79
C GLU A 188 -2.38 -4.12 -2.67
N LEU A 189 -3.26 -3.16 -2.34
CA LEU A 189 -2.90 -1.77 -2.07
C LEU A 189 -1.91 -1.65 -0.90
N GLN A 190 -2.21 -2.29 0.23
CA GLN A 190 -1.37 -2.27 1.43
C GLN A 190 -0.01 -2.90 1.15
N GLU A 191 0.04 -4.04 0.47
CA GLU A 191 1.28 -4.67 0.05
C GLU A 191 2.09 -3.70 -0.82
N LYS A 192 1.47 -3.07 -1.82
CA LYS A 192 2.14 -2.12 -2.73
C LYS A 192 2.73 -0.91 -2.04
N MET A 193 2.03 -0.33 -1.06
CA MET A 193 2.41 0.95 -0.44
C MET A 193 3.26 0.82 0.83
N GLY A 194 3.18 -0.29 1.58
CA GLY A 194 3.77 -0.31 2.92
C GLY A 194 3.90 -1.68 3.60
N GLY A 195 3.37 -2.74 3.00
CA GLY A 195 3.30 -4.06 3.64
C GLY A 195 4.65 -4.68 3.97
N TRP A 196 5.72 -4.31 3.25
CA TRP A 196 7.07 -4.77 3.53
C TRP A 196 7.71 -4.04 4.72
N GLN A 197 7.38 -2.75 4.89
CA GLN A 197 7.91 -1.91 5.94
C GLN A 197 7.20 -2.18 7.27
N SER A 198 5.88 -2.42 7.24
CA SER A 198 5.11 -2.80 8.41
C SER A 198 4.12 -3.93 8.10
N PRO A 199 4.55 -5.20 8.25
CA PRO A 199 3.67 -6.36 8.04
C PRO A 199 2.44 -6.38 8.95
N VAL A 200 2.49 -5.66 10.07
CA VAL A 200 1.37 -5.50 11.03
C VAL A 200 0.14 -4.90 10.36
N LEU A 201 0.33 -4.02 9.37
CA LEU A 201 -0.76 -3.36 8.65
C LEU A 201 -1.64 -4.34 7.84
N LEU A 202 -1.09 -5.50 7.47
CA LEU A 202 -1.81 -6.51 6.68
C LEU A 202 -2.71 -7.40 7.54
N VAL A 203 -2.45 -7.46 8.84
CA VAL A 203 -3.10 -8.42 9.75
C VAL A 203 -4.62 -8.24 9.81
N PRO A 204 -5.18 -7.02 9.97
CA PRO A 204 -6.63 -6.84 10.00
C PRO A 204 -7.30 -7.33 8.70
N THR A 205 -6.77 -6.94 7.55
CA THR A 205 -7.28 -7.34 6.23
C THR A 205 -7.20 -8.85 6.01
N LEU A 206 -6.07 -9.49 6.38
CA LEU A 206 -5.91 -10.94 6.28
C LEU A 206 -6.89 -11.68 7.20
N CYS A 207 -7.11 -11.19 8.42
CA CYS A 207 -8.09 -11.76 9.35
C CYS A 207 -9.52 -11.62 8.80
N ALA A 208 -9.86 -10.46 8.22
CA ALA A 208 -11.15 -10.25 7.58
C ALA A 208 -11.37 -11.18 6.38
N LEU A 209 -10.35 -11.38 5.54
CA LEU A 209 -10.38 -12.34 4.43
C LEU A 209 -10.57 -13.78 4.93
N THR A 210 -9.85 -14.20 5.98
CA THR A 210 -10.04 -15.52 6.60
C THR A 210 -11.48 -15.74 7.05
N VAL A 211 -12.09 -14.75 7.73
CA VAL A 211 -13.49 -14.83 8.18
C VAL A 211 -14.45 -14.93 6.99
N CYS A 212 -14.31 -14.06 5.99
CA CYS A 212 -15.19 -14.05 4.82
C CYS A 212 -15.07 -15.34 4.00
N GLN A 213 -13.85 -15.84 3.77
CA GLN A 213 -13.64 -17.07 2.99
C GLN A 213 -14.16 -18.31 3.72
N ARG A 214 -14.01 -18.37 5.06
CA ARG A 214 -14.65 -19.43 5.84
C ARG A 214 -16.17 -19.40 5.69
N ASP A 215 -16.78 -18.20 5.74
CA ASP A 215 -18.24 -18.04 5.61
C ASP A 215 -18.75 -18.21 4.17
N LEU A 216 -17.86 -18.25 3.18
CA LEU A 216 -18.15 -18.68 1.82
C LEU A 216 -17.96 -20.19 1.62
N GLU A 217 -17.66 -20.94 2.68
CA GLU A 217 -17.34 -22.38 2.63
C GLU A 217 -16.11 -22.69 1.76
N GLU A 218 -15.14 -21.77 1.73
CA GLU A 218 -13.86 -21.90 1.03
C GLU A 218 -12.69 -22.09 2.03
N PRO A 219 -12.62 -23.22 2.74
CA PRO A 219 -11.72 -23.41 3.89
C PRO A 219 -10.22 -23.37 3.51
N GLU A 220 -9.84 -23.86 2.32
CA GLU A 220 -8.44 -23.80 1.86
C GLU A 220 -7.96 -22.36 1.67
N SER A 221 -8.81 -21.51 1.08
CA SER A 221 -8.54 -20.09 0.92
C SER A 221 -8.44 -19.39 2.28
N ALA A 222 -9.41 -19.64 3.16
CA ALA A 222 -9.47 -19.07 4.50
C ALA A 222 -8.21 -19.41 5.32
N PHE A 223 -7.82 -20.69 5.30
CA PHE A 223 -6.63 -21.19 5.97
C PHE A 223 -5.36 -20.56 5.40
N THR A 224 -5.27 -20.41 4.07
CA THR A 224 -4.15 -19.73 3.41
C THR A 224 -3.99 -18.29 3.90
N MET A 225 -5.09 -17.52 4.00
CA MET A 225 -5.05 -16.14 4.50
C MET A 225 -4.65 -16.07 5.97
N GLY A 226 -5.17 -16.99 6.80
CA GLY A 226 -4.85 -17.02 8.23
C GLY A 226 -3.40 -17.44 8.48
N GLN A 227 -2.87 -18.39 7.70
CA GLN A 227 -1.46 -18.75 7.71
C GLN A 227 -0.54 -17.57 7.36
N ARG A 228 -0.95 -16.69 6.44
CA ARG A 228 -0.19 -15.48 6.10
C ARG A 228 -0.14 -14.48 7.25
N ALA A 229 -1.19 -14.39 8.07
CA ALA A 229 -1.26 -13.46 9.20
C ALA A 229 -0.47 -13.96 10.44
N LEU A 230 -0.49 -15.27 10.72
CA LEU A 230 0.07 -15.86 11.94
C LEU A 230 1.52 -15.47 12.25
N PRO A 231 2.49 -15.50 11.31
CA PRO A 231 3.87 -15.12 11.59
C PRO A 231 4.01 -13.69 12.10
N THR A 232 3.26 -12.75 11.52
CA THR A 232 3.27 -11.36 11.95
C THR A 232 2.64 -11.20 13.32
N VAL A 233 1.49 -11.84 13.56
CA VAL A 233 0.81 -11.82 14.86
C VAL A 233 1.71 -12.35 15.98
N ARG A 234 2.43 -13.44 15.72
CA ARG A 234 3.41 -14.02 16.65
C ARG A 234 4.60 -13.09 16.88
N ARG A 235 5.23 -12.62 15.80
CA ARG A 235 6.47 -11.82 15.85
C ARG A 235 6.28 -10.51 16.60
N TYR A 236 5.15 -9.82 16.38
CA TYR A 236 4.88 -8.50 16.95
C TYR A 236 3.94 -8.54 18.17
N GLY A 237 3.55 -9.74 18.63
CA GLY A 237 2.74 -9.89 19.84
C GLY A 237 1.38 -9.20 19.75
N LEU A 238 0.68 -9.33 18.62
CA LEU A 238 -0.62 -8.68 18.38
C LEU A 238 -1.73 -9.39 19.16
N LYS A 239 -1.78 -9.15 20.48
CA LYS A 239 -2.66 -9.84 21.43
C LYS A 239 -4.12 -9.88 21.00
N ARG A 240 -4.62 -8.77 20.44
CA ARG A 240 -5.99 -8.66 19.93
C ARG A 240 -6.35 -9.75 18.91
N TYR A 241 -5.42 -10.15 18.03
CA TYR A 241 -5.68 -11.14 16.98
C TYR A 241 -5.18 -12.53 17.33
N ARG A 242 -4.24 -12.68 18.27
CA ARG A 242 -3.51 -13.94 18.48
C ARG A 242 -4.41 -15.12 18.85
N GLY A 243 -5.14 -15.03 19.95
CA GLY A 243 -6.05 -16.10 20.38
C GLY A 243 -7.13 -16.40 19.33
N PRO A 244 -7.89 -15.38 18.88
CA PRO A 244 -8.99 -15.59 17.93
C PRO A 244 -8.55 -16.14 16.57
N LEU A 245 -7.38 -15.75 16.08
CA LEU A 245 -6.81 -16.30 14.85
C LEU A 245 -6.34 -17.75 15.06
N LEU A 246 -5.68 -18.07 16.17
CA LEU A 246 -5.26 -19.45 16.47
C LEU A 246 -6.46 -20.40 16.56
N GLU A 247 -7.54 -19.98 17.23
CA GLU A 247 -8.78 -20.73 17.32
C GLU A 247 -9.38 -21.01 15.93
N MET A 248 -9.53 -19.97 15.10
CA MET A 248 -9.99 -20.12 13.72
C MET A 248 -9.12 -21.09 12.90
N MET A 249 -7.80 -21.02 13.08
CA MET A 249 -6.84 -21.85 12.36
C MET A 249 -6.84 -23.31 12.81
N VAL A 250 -7.13 -23.58 14.08
CA VAL A 250 -7.35 -24.94 14.59
C VAL A 250 -8.62 -25.54 13.97
N ASP A 251 -9.73 -24.78 13.96
CA ASP A 251 -11.00 -25.24 13.40
C ASP A 251 -10.89 -25.55 11.90
N LEU A 252 -10.34 -24.61 11.12
CA LEU A 252 -10.06 -24.81 9.70
C LEU A 252 -9.08 -25.96 9.45
N GLY A 253 -8.07 -26.11 10.32
CA GLY A 253 -7.11 -27.20 10.23
C GLY A 253 -7.75 -28.57 10.43
N TYR A 254 -8.66 -28.72 11.40
CA TYR A 254 -9.45 -29.95 11.56
C TYR A 254 -10.34 -30.21 10.35
N GLN A 255 -11.04 -29.20 9.85
CA GLN A 255 -11.90 -29.31 8.67
C GLN A 255 -11.12 -29.80 7.43
N LEU A 256 -9.88 -29.34 7.27
CA LEU A 256 -8.99 -29.71 6.16
C LEU A 256 -8.12 -30.96 6.42
N GLY A 257 -8.21 -31.58 7.60
CA GLY A 257 -7.35 -32.71 7.98
C GLY A 257 -5.86 -32.35 8.09
N ARG A 258 -5.53 -31.10 8.41
CA ARG A 258 -4.14 -30.60 8.57
C ARG A 258 -3.64 -30.86 10.01
N PRO A 259 -2.32 -31.03 10.24
CA PRO A 259 -1.78 -31.12 11.59
C PRO A 259 -1.99 -29.81 12.37
N VAL A 260 -2.74 -29.87 13.48
CA VAL A 260 -3.06 -28.69 14.31
C VAL A 260 -2.44 -28.72 15.72
N ALA A 261 -1.68 -29.77 16.07
CA ALA A 261 -1.15 -29.96 17.43
C ALA A 261 -0.37 -28.72 17.94
N GLN A 262 0.50 -28.15 17.11
CA GLN A 262 1.26 -26.94 17.47
C GLN A 262 0.37 -25.70 17.63
N LEU A 263 -0.65 -25.54 16.79
CA LEU A 263 -1.59 -24.42 16.89
C LEU A 263 -2.44 -24.54 18.16
N GLN A 264 -2.85 -25.76 18.50
CA GLN A 264 -3.64 -26.06 19.69
C GLN A 264 -2.83 -25.87 20.97
N GLU A 265 -1.58 -26.33 21.01
CA GLU A 265 -0.68 -26.09 22.14
C GLU A 265 -0.46 -24.58 22.35
N GLU A 266 -0.20 -23.82 21.28
CA GLU A 266 -0.07 -22.37 21.36
C GLU A 266 -1.36 -21.70 21.85
N LEU A 267 -2.52 -22.13 21.36
CA LEU A 267 -3.82 -21.60 21.80
C LEU A 267 -4.05 -21.82 23.30
N VAL A 268 -3.70 -22.99 23.83
CA VAL A 268 -3.76 -23.28 25.27
C VAL A 268 -2.85 -22.33 26.04
N GLN A 269 -1.60 -22.15 25.60
CA GLN A 269 -0.66 -21.22 26.25
C GLN A 269 -1.18 -19.77 26.26
N VAL A 270 -1.79 -19.31 25.16
CA VAL A 270 -2.39 -17.97 25.10
C VAL A 270 -3.57 -17.86 26.06
N ARG A 271 -4.45 -18.87 26.12
CA ARG A 271 -5.61 -18.88 27.02
C ARG A 271 -5.19 -18.91 28.50
N ASP A 272 -4.20 -19.73 28.84
CA ASP A 272 -3.68 -19.86 30.20
C ASP A 272 -2.98 -18.58 30.67
N ALA A 273 -2.28 -17.88 29.78
CA ALA A 273 -1.66 -16.59 30.08
C ALA A 273 -2.68 -15.49 30.36
N GLU A 274 -3.89 -15.58 29.80
CA GLU A 274 -4.93 -14.56 29.91
C GLU A 274 -5.90 -14.76 31.09
N ARG A 275 -5.77 -15.86 31.85
CA ARG A 275 -6.40 -16.15 33.17
C ARG A 275 -7.79 -15.52 33.39
N GLY A 276 -8.71 -15.69 32.42
CA GLY A 276 -10.12 -15.27 32.56
C GLY A 276 -10.40 -13.75 32.53
N LEU A 277 -9.43 -12.91 32.14
CA LEU A 277 -9.60 -11.45 32.05
C LEU A 277 -10.25 -10.98 30.75
N LEU A 278 -10.35 -11.83 29.73
CA LEU A 278 -10.89 -11.48 28.42
C LEU A 278 -12.00 -12.45 28.04
N SER A 279 -13.20 -11.91 27.78
CA SER A 279 -14.17 -12.58 26.92
C SER A 279 -13.48 -12.77 25.57
N PHE A 280 -13.11 -14.02 25.23
CA PHE A 280 -12.50 -14.33 23.95
C PHE A 280 -13.51 -14.01 22.85
N ARG A 281 -13.33 -12.86 22.21
CA ARG A 281 -14.09 -12.53 21.00
C ARG A 281 -13.64 -13.47 19.91
N SER A 282 -14.57 -14.09 19.20
CA SER A 282 -14.21 -14.83 17.99
C SER A 282 -13.55 -13.90 16.97
N LEU A 283 -12.78 -14.46 16.03
CA LEU A 283 -12.15 -13.65 14.99
C LEU A 283 -13.20 -12.86 14.18
N LYS A 284 -14.38 -13.46 13.98
CA LYS A 284 -15.52 -12.81 13.32
C LYS A 284 -16.04 -11.60 14.11
N GLU A 285 -16.20 -11.72 15.42
CA GLU A 285 -16.65 -10.60 16.27
C GLU A 285 -15.68 -9.42 16.23
N LEU A 286 -14.37 -9.70 16.23
CA LEU A 286 -13.34 -8.66 16.11
C LEU A 286 -13.42 -7.92 14.79
N VAL A 287 -13.51 -8.65 13.68
CA VAL A 287 -13.55 -8.09 12.33
C VAL A 287 -14.85 -7.29 12.10
N VAL A 288 -15.98 -7.76 12.63
CA VAL A 288 -17.28 -7.07 12.51
C VAL A 288 -17.25 -5.68 13.16
N GLN A 289 -16.48 -5.52 14.24
CA GLN A 289 -16.36 -4.26 15.00
C GLN A 289 -15.40 -3.25 14.36
N GLU A 290 -14.59 -3.66 13.39
CA GLU A 290 -13.68 -2.75 12.68
C GLU A 290 -14.46 -1.88 11.69
N PHE A 291 -14.01 -0.62 11.53
CA PHE A 291 -14.61 0.36 10.61
C PHE A 291 -16.13 0.52 10.84
N THR A 292 -16.53 0.60 12.10
CA THR A 292 -17.91 0.87 12.55
C THR A 292 -18.14 2.35 12.79
#